data_AF-A0A0C3LGM0-F1
#
_entry.id   AF-A0A0C3LGM0-F1
#
_cell.length_a   1.000
_cell.length_b   1.000
_cell.length_c   1.000
_cell.angle_alpha   90.00
_cell.angle_beta   90.00
_cell.angle_gamma   90.00
#
_symmetry.space_group_name_H-M   'P 1'
#
loop_
_entity.id
_entity.type
_entity.pdbx_description
1 polymer ?
#
loop_
_entity_poly.entity_id
_entity_poly.type
_entity_poly.pdbx_seq_one_letter_code
_entity_poly.pdbx_strand_id
1 'polypeptide(L)' 'MDPQVIAADVSTYLYRIHTTHWVRILTTTIIIYDILTTFDREYYYVWRTRWSYAKVIFFLNRYLAPVMFL' A
#
# COMPACT_ATOMS: atom_id res chain seq x y z
N MET A 1 -35.41 -1.17 19.94
CA MET A 1 -34.58 -1.10 18.72
C MET A 1 -35.16 -2.11 17.75
N ASP A 2 -35.62 -1.67 16.58
CA ASP A 2 -36.32 -2.54 15.63
C ASP A 2 -35.33 -3.54 14.99
N PRO A 3 -35.56 -4.86 15.03
CA PRO A 3 -34.64 -5.87 14.49
C PRO A 3 -34.25 -5.64 13.02
N GLN A 4 -35.12 -5.01 12.24
CA GLN A 4 -34.86 -4.72 10.83
C GLN A 4 -33.77 -3.66 10.63
N VAL A 5 -33.71 -2.66 11.52
CA VAL A 5 -32.71 -1.58 11.46
C VAL A 5 -31.31 -2.15 11.76
N ILE A 6 -31.23 -3.04 12.75
CA ILE A 6 -29.96 -3.70 13.12
C ILE A 6 -29.43 -4.54 11.96
N ALA A 7 -30.29 -5.29 11.26
CA ALA A 7 -29.88 -6.10 10.12
C ALA A 7 -29.33 -5.25 8.96
N ALA A 8 -29.96 -4.10 8.66
CA ALA A 8 -29.50 -3.17 7.64
C ALA A 8 -28.13 -2.56 7.98
N ASP A 9 -27.94 -2.15 9.23
CA ASP A 9 -26.66 -1.60 9.71
C ASP A 9 -25.53 -2.63 9.60
N VAL A 10 -25.77 -3.86 10.07
CA VAL A 10 -24.78 -4.96 10.01
C VAL A 10 -24.38 -5.25 8.56
N SER A 11 -25.34 -5.31 7.63
CA SER A 11 -25.04 -5.57 6.22
C SER A 11 -24.15 -4.48 5.60
N THR A 12 -24.40 -3.22 5.96
CA THR A 12 -23.61 -2.06 5.50
C THR A 12 -22.19 -2.11 6.07
N TYR A 13 -22.04 -2.46 7.35
CA TYR A 13 -20.72 -2.62 7.97
C TYR A 13 -19.90 -3.73 7.33
N LEU A 14 -20.52 -4.90 7.07
CA LEU A 14 -19.84 -6.02 6.43
C LEU A 14 -19.37 -5.68 5.02
N TYR A 15 -20.21 -4.97 4.24
CA TYR A 15 -19.84 -4.50 2.92
C TYR A 15 -18.63 -3.55 2.95
N ARG A 16 -18.59 -2.62 3.91
CA ARG A 16 -17.47 -1.68 4.09
C ARG A 16 -16.16 -2.38 4.46
N ILE A 17 -16.23 -3.37 5.35
CA ILE A 17 -15.05 -4.16 5.73
C ILE A 17 -14.54 -4.93 4.50
N HIS A 18 -15.43 -5.59 3.77
CA HIS A 18 -15.06 -6.39 2.60
C HIS A 18 -14.40 -5.54 1.50
N THR A 19 -15.01 -4.41 1.15
CA THR A 19 -14.45 -3.47 0.16
C THR A 19 -13.09 -2.92 0.60
N THR A 20 -12.93 -2.57 1.88
CA THR A 20 -11.65 -2.09 2.41
C THR A 20 -10.55 -3.15 2.30
N HIS A 21 -10.85 -4.42 2.59
CA HIS A 21 -9.88 -5.51 2.45
C HIS A 21 -9.40 -5.69 1.01
N TRP A 22 -10.32 -5.73 0.05
CA TRP A 22 -9.95 -5.89 -1.36
C TRP A 22 -9.15 -4.71 -1.88
N VAL A 23 -9.56 -3.48 -1.55
CA VAL A 23 -8.82 -2.28 -1.96
C VAL A 23 -7.41 -2.30 -1.38
N ARG A 24 -7.23 -2.68 -0.10
CA ARG A 24 -5.90 -2.80 0.49
C ARG A 24 -5.01 -3.79 -0.27
N ILE A 25 -5.52 -4.98 -0.57
CA ILE A 25 -4.76 -6.01 -1.31
C ILE A 25 -4.40 -5.52 -2.72
N LEU A 26 -5.35 -4.90 -3.43
CA LEU A 26 -5.13 -4.36 -4.77
C LEU A 26 -4.07 -3.25 -4.76
N THR A 27 -4.19 -2.30 -3.83
CA THR A 27 -3.23 -1.20 -3.69
C THR A 27 -1.84 -1.72 -3.37
N THR A 28 -1.70 -2.64 -2.41
CA THR A 28 -0.41 -3.26 -2.07
C THR A 28 0.20 -3.99 -3.27
N THR A 29 -0.62 -4.74 -4.02
CA THR A 29 -0.16 -5.46 -5.22
C THR A 29 0.38 -4.50 -6.28
N ILE A 30 -0.34 -3.41 -6.55
CA ILE A 30 0.07 -2.40 -7.54
C ILE A 30 1.38 -1.73 -7.12
N ILE A 31 1.52 -1.35 -5.84
CA ILE A 31 2.74 -0.70 -5.33
C ILE A 31 3.95 -1.64 -5.44
N ILE A 32 3.79 -2.91 -5.05
CA ILE A 32 4.86 -3.91 -5.17
C ILE A 32 5.25 -4.10 -6.64
N TYR A 33 4.25 -4.18 -7.53
CA TYR A 33 4.50 -4.30 -8.97
C TYR A 33 5.27 -3.10 -9.55
N ASP A 34 4.92 -1.86 -9.16
CA ASP A 34 5.66 -0.65 -9.56
C ASP A 34 7.12 -0.70 -9.09
N ILE A 35 7.36 -1.11 -7.84
CA ILE A 35 8.73 -1.24 -7.31
C ILE A 35 9.52 -2.28 -8.10
N LEU A 36 8.95 -3.46 -8.33
CA LEU A 36 9.65 -4.54 -9.05
C LEU A 36 10.00 -4.15 -10.49
N THR A 37 9.09 -3.48 -11.20
CA THR A 37 9.29 -3.09 -12.60
C THR A 37 10.26 -1.93 -12.80
N THR A 38 10.58 -1.20 -11.74
CA THR A 38 11.50 -0.05 -11.77
C THR A 38 12.81 -0.30 -11.01
N PHE A 39 12.90 -1.45 -10.32
CA PHE A 39 14.02 -1.83 -9.49
C PHE A 39 15.34 -1.92 -10.26
N ASP A 40 15.28 -2.32 -11.53
CA ASP A 40 16.44 -2.37 -12.43
C ASP A 40 17.13 -1.00 -12.55
N ARG A 41 16.33 0.05 -12.77
CA ARG A 41 16.81 1.43 -12.86
C ARG A 41 17.23 1.96 -11.50
N GLU A 42 16.45 1.68 -10.46
CA GLU A 42 16.83 2.05 -9.10
C GLU A 42 18.19 1.48 -8.73
N TYR A 43 18.43 0.20 -9.03
CA TYR A 43 19.69 -0.46 -8.75
C TYR A 43 20.86 0.27 -9.41
N TYR A 44 20.72 0.62 -10.68
CA TYR A 44 21.76 1.31 -11.43
C TYR A 44 22.05 2.74 -10.93
N TYR A 45 21.00 3.53 -10.68
CA TYR A 45 21.12 4.96 -10.36
C TYR A 45 21.24 5.26 -8.87
N VAL A 46 20.51 4.52 -8.04
CA VAL A 46 20.40 4.77 -6.60
C VAL A 46 21.27 3.79 -5.83
N TRP A 47 21.19 2.49 -6.07
CA TRP A 47 21.91 1.52 -5.23
C TRP A 47 23.42 1.58 -5.42
N ARG A 48 23.92 1.79 -6.65
CA ARG A 48 25.37 1.90 -6.91
C ARG A 48 26.00 3.25 -6.53
N THR A 49 25.21 4.31 -6.34
CA THR A 49 25.75 5.62 -5.98
C THR A 49 26.19 5.67 -4.52
N ARG A 50 27.15 6.55 -4.19
CA ARG A 50 27.63 6.73 -2.81
C ARG A 50 26.48 7.10 -1.88
N TRP A 51 26.58 6.68 -0.62
CA TRP A 51 25.60 7.04 0.40
C TRP A 51 25.53 8.56 0.56
N SER A 52 24.36 9.11 0.29
CA SER A 52 24.05 10.53 0.41
C SER A 52 22.71 10.69 1.12
N TYR A 53 22.47 11.86 1.70
CA TYR A 53 21.18 12.18 2.32
C TYR A 53 20.02 12.03 1.33
N ALA A 54 20.23 12.39 0.06
CA ALA A 54 19.23 12.22 -1.00
C ALA A 54 18.85 10.74 -1.20
N LYS A 55 19.81 9.82 -1.12
CA LYS A 55 19.57 8.37 -1.23
C LYS A 55 18.73 7.84 -0.07
N VAL A 56 18.97 8.32 1.15
CA VAL A 56 18.16 7.96 2.34
C VAL A 56 16.72 8.47 2.19
N ILE A 57 16.55 9.74 1.82
CA ILE A 57 15.23 10.35 1.59
C ILE A 57 14.48 9.62 0.47
N PHE A 58 15.17 9.20 -0.59
CA PHE A 58 14.59 8.40 -1.67
C PHE A 58 14.04 7.07 -1.14
N PHE A 59 14.85 6.31 -0.40
CA PHE A 59 14.40 5.02 0.15
C PHE A 59 13.25 5.15 1.14
N LEU A 60 13.27 6.20 1.98
CA LEU A 60 12.14 6.50 2.86
C LEU A 60 10.87 6.76 2.06
N ASN A 61 10.89 7.63 1.05
CA ASN A 61 9.68 7.90 0.27
C ASN A 61 9.21 6.67 -0.54
N ARG A 62 10.14 5.87 -1.08
CA ARG A 62 9.83 4.75 -1.98
C ARG A 62 9.31 3.51 -1.24
N TYR A 63 9.89 3.17 -0.08
CA TYR A 63 9.60 1.92 0.61
C TYR A 63 8.75 2.09 1.88
N LEU A 64 8.62 3.29 2.43
CA LEU A 64 7.86 3.50 3.68
C LEU A 64 6.35 3.38 3.46
N ALA A 65 5.83 3.82 2.31
CA ALA A 65 4.42 3.65 1.97
C ALA A 65 4.01 2.16 1.89
N PRO A 66 4.67 1.29 1.10
CA PRO A 66 4.32 -0.13 1.09
C PRO A 66 4.52 -0.80 2.44
N VAL A 67 5.55 -0.45 3.21
CA VAL A 67 5.76 -1.00 4.56
C VAL A 67 4.65 -0.59 5.53
N MET A 68 4.08 0.60 5.38
CA MET A 68 2.98 1.08 6.22
C MET A 68 1.61 0.52 5.79
N PHE A 69 1.44 0.21 4.50
CA PHE A 69 0.20 -0.33 3.94
C PHE A 69 0.08 -1.86 4.06
N LEU A 70 1.21 -2.58 4.13
CA LEU A 70 1.31 -4.02 4.38
C LEU A 70 0.91 -4.35 5.83
#